data_AF-A0A7J8YP34-F1
#
_entry.id   AF-A0A7J8YP34-F1
#
_cell.length_a   1.000
_cell.length_b   1.000
_cell.length_c   1.000
_cell.angle_alpha   90.00
_cell.angle_beta   90.00
_cell.angle_gamma   90.00
#
_symmetry.space_group_name_H-M   'P 1'
#
loop_
_entity.id
_entity.type
_entity.pdbx_description
1 polymer ?
#
loop_
_entity_poly.entity_id
_entity_poly.type
_entity_poly.pdbx_seq_one_letter_code
_entity_poly.pdbx_strand_id
1 'polypeptide(L)'
;MSLPITQGKTLPDAWDYKGHPAERSTTGGWTSAAMILGVEACERLTTLGIAVNLVTYLTETMHLGNATSATTVTNFLGTSFMLCLLGGFIADTFLGRYLTIGIFATVQATGVTVLTISTIIPSLRPPRCTRDNAIICTPASGIQLTVLYLALYLTALGTGGLKSSVSGFGSDQFDDSDPEEKSQMTNFFNWFFFFINIGSLCSVTILVYIQDNLGREWGYGICACAIVIGLVVFLSGTKRYRFKKLVGSPLTQIAAVFVAAWKKKHLELPLDPSLLFNIDDAAEGLKMKKKQKLPHTKQF
;
A
#
# COMPACT_ATOMS: atom_id res chain seq x y z
N MET A 1 32.01 35.25 6.50
CA MET A 1 31.07 35.25 5.36
C MET A 1 29.90 34.35 5.74
N SER A 2 28.85 34.93 6.33
CA SER A 2 27.65 34.22 6.77
C SER A 2 26.86 33.75 5.54
N LEU A 3 26.68 32.42 5.43
CA LEU A 3 25.77 31.82 4.47
C LEU A 3 24.35 32.40 4.65
N PRO A 4 23.59 32.62 3.57
CA PRO A 4 22.29 33.28 3.66
C PRO A 4 21.31 32.43 4.47
N ILE A 5 20.61 33.08 5.39
CA ILE A 5 19.65 32.55 6.39
C ILE A 5 18.53 31.69 5.75
N THR A 6 18.35 31.76 4.44
CA THR A 6 17.41 30.94 3.66
C THR A 6 17.75 29.44 3.64
N GLN A 7 19.02 29.04 3.74
CA GLN A 7 19.40 27.62 3.76
C GLN A 7 18.91 26.86 5.00
N GLY A 8 18.60 27.56 6.11
CA GLY A 8 18.04 26.95 7.31
C GLY A 8 16.53 26.68 7.25
N LYS A 9 15.82 27.22 6.25
CA LYS A 9 14.36 27.08 6.11
C LYS A 9 13.93 26.03 5.10
N THR A 10 14.79 25.71 4.13
CA THR A 10 14.50 24.78 3.04
C THR A 10 15.13 23.42 3.29
N LEU A 11 14.37 22.36 3.11
CA LEU A 11 14.84 20.98 3.25
C LEU A 11 15.58 20.54 1.97
N PRO A 12 16.82 20.04 2.07
CA PRO A 12 17.62 19.67 0.90
C PRO A 12 17.18 18.34 0.25
N ASP A 13 16.38 17.52 0.94
CA ASP A 13 15.93 16.19 0.52
C ASP A 13 14.42 16.11 0.23
N ALA A 14 13.72 17.24 0.29
CA ALA A 14 12.30 17.33 0.03
C ALA A 14 11.96 18.49 -0.92
N TRP A 15 10.93 18.28 -1.75
CA TRP A 15 10.42 19.24 -2.71
C TRP A 15 8.94 19.53 -2.46
N ASP A 16 8.49 20.70 -2.89
CA ASP A 16 7.08 21.07 -2.95
C ASP A 16 6.40 20.47 -4.21
N TYR A 17 5.08 20.67 -4.34
CA TYR A 17 4.32 20.20 -5.50
C TYR A 17 4.72 20.86 -6.84
N LYS A 18 5.47 21.97 -6.80
CA LYS A 18 5.98 22.69 -7.97
C LYS A 18 7.40 22.28 -8.35
N GLY A 19 8.06 21.42 -7.56
CA GLY A 19 9.44 21.01 -7.77
C GLY A 19 10.49 21.98 -7.22
N HIS A 20 10.11 22.94 -6.38
CA HIS A 20 11.05 23.75 -5.62
C HIS A 20 11.43 23.05 -4.30
N PRO A 21 12.58 23.38 -3.68
CA PRO A 21 12.93 22.87 -2.35
C PRO A 21 11.82 23.16 -1.33
N ALA A 22 11.43 22.13 -0.58
CA ALA A 22 10.35 22.23 0.40
C ALA A 22 10.74 23.17 1.55
N GLU A 23 9.85 24.08 1.92
CA GLU A 23 10.07 25.00 3.03
C GLU A 23 9.38 24.48 4.29
N ARG A 24 10.09 24.49 5.43
CA ARG A 24 9.64 23.83 6.67
C ARG A 24 8.34 24.42 7.22
N SER A 25 8.15 25.74 7.09
CA SER A 25 6.98 26.45 7.62
C SER A 25 5.70 26.32 6.79
N THR A 26 5.79 25.91 5.52
CA THR A 26 4.65 25.93 4.59
C THR A 26 4.24 24.54 4.10
N THR A 27 5.16 23.58 4.12
CA THR A 27 4.95 22.21 3.64
C THR A 27 5.18 21.19 4.76
N GLY A 28 4.48 20.07 4.69
CA GLY A 28 4.57 18.97 5.66
C GLY A 28 3.79 19.22 6.94
N GLY A 29 4.29 18.65 8.05
CA GLY A 29 3.73 18.83 9.38
C GLY A 29 2.46 18.02 9.66
N TRP A 30 1.90 18.23 10.85
CA TRP A 30 0.83 17.41 11.41
C TRP A 30 -0.45 17.40 10.58
N THR A 31 -0.85 18.55 10.01
CA THR A 31 -2.08 18.63 9.20
C THR A 31 -1.97 17.77 7.94
N SER A 32 -0.81 17.81 7.28
CA SER A 32 -0.52 16.97 6.10
C SER A 32 -0.51 15.49 6.47
N ALA A 33 0.15 15.16 7.58
CA ALA A 33 0.21 13.80 8.09
C ALA A 33 -1.18 13.27 8.47
N ALA A 34 -2.03 14.08 9.10
CA ALA A 34 -3.40 13.72 9.49
C ALA A 34 -4.29 13.40 8.27
N MET A 35 -4.12 14.10 7.15
CA MET A 35 -4.82 13.78 5.91
C MET A 35 -4.42 12.39 5.38
N ILE A 36 -3.13 12.03 5.50
CA ILE A 36 -2.61 10.70 5.14
C ILE A 36 -3.11 9.63 6.13
N LEU A 37 -3.20 9.94 7.42
CA LEU A 37 -3.80 9.05 8.44
C LEU A 37 -5.24 8.67 8.10
N GLY A 38 -6.05 9.63 7.66
CA GLY A 38 -7.43 9.38 7.27
C GLY A 38 -7.54 8.36 6.13
N VAL A 39 -6.64 8.46 5.14
CA VAL A 39 -6.58 7.52 4.02
C VAL A 39 -6.26 6.10 4.50
N GLU A 40 -5.25 5.93 5.35
CA GLU A 40 -4.90 4.63 5.91
C GLU A 40 -6.05 4.04 6.72
N ALA A 41 -6.73 4.86 7.54
CA ALA A 41 -7.85 4.40 8.35
C ALA A 41 -9.00 3.90 7.46
N CYS A 42 -9.35 4.64 6.40
CA CYS A 42 -10.35 4.23 5.41
C CYS A 42 -9.95 2.96 4.65
N GLU A 43 -8.67 2.84 4.29
CA GLU A 43 -8.13 1.64 3.63
C GLU A 43 -8.25 0.41 4.53
N ARG A 44 -7.82 0.54 5.79
CA ARG A 44 -7.85 -0.56 6.77
C ARG A 44 -9.26 -1.03 7.07
N LEU A 45 -10.17 -0.09 7.29
CA LEU A 45 -11.59 -0.37 7.47
C LEU A 45 -12.15 -1.16 6.28
N THR A 46 -11.80 -0.76 5.05
CA THR A 46 -12.30 -1.37 3.83
C THR A 46 -11.73 -2.77 3.61
N THR A 47 -10.41 -2.93 3.68
CA THR A 47 -9.74 -4.20 3.39
C THR A 47 -10.15 -5.28 4.38
N LEU A 48 -10.18 -4.97 5.69
CA LEU A 48 -10.66 -5.92 6.69
C LEU A 48 -12.16 -6.19 6.56
N GLY A 49 -12.94 -5.15 6.23
CA GLY A 49 -14.39 -5.25 6.13
C GLY A 49 -14.82 -6.14 4.99
N ILE A 50 -14.09 -6.09 3.87
CA ILE A 50 -14.28 -7.00 2.76
C ILE A 50 -13.76 -8.38 3.14
N ALA A 51 -12.50 -8.49 3.59
CA ALA A 51 -11.82 -9.78 3.76
C ALA A 51 -12.50 -10.72 4.78
N VAL A 52 -12.85 -10.20 5.97
CA VAL A 52 -13.38 -11.01 7.07
C VAL A 52 -14.74 -11.61 6.72
N ASN A 53 -15.54 -10.87 5.95
CA ASN A 53 -16.89 -11.30 5.58
C ASN A 53 -16.99 -11.80 4.13
N LEU A 54 -15.87 -11.97 3.42
CA LEU A 54 -15.90 -12.42 2.04
C LEU A 54 -16.26 -13.91 1.92
N VAL A 55 -15.85 -14.74 2.90
CA VAL A 55 -16.15 -16.18 2.89
C VAL A 55 -17.66 -16.41 2.91
N THR A 56 -18.38 -15.74 3.81
CA THR A 56 -19.83 -15.81 3.93
C THR A 56 -20.52 -15.33 2.65
N TYR A 57 -20.04 -14.26 2.03
CA TYR A 57 -20.54 -13.81 0.73
C TYR A 57 -20.39 -14.89 -0.37
N LEU A 58 -19.23 -15.54 -0.43
CA LEU A 58 -18.99 -16.61 -1.41
C LEU A 58 -19.85 -17.86 -1.14
N THR A 59 -20.06 -18.23 0.12
CA THR A 59 -20.82 -19.44 0.48
C THR A 59 -22.32 -19.25 0.46
N GLU A 60 -22.82 -18.10 0.92
CA GLU A 60 -24.25 -17.81 1.11
C GLU A 60 -24.85 -17.11 -0.10
N THR A 61 -24.12 -16.19 -0.75
CA THR A 61 -24.64 -15.46 -1.92
C THR A 61 -24.21 -16.09 -3.24
N MET A 62 -22.94 -16.50 -3.38
CA MET A 62 -22.45 -17.11 -4.63
C MET A 62 -22.60 -18.65 -4.67
N HIS A 63 -23.11 -19.23 -3.59
CA HIS A 63 -23.32 -20.68 -3.40
C HIS A 63 -22.10 -21.54 -3.75
N LEU A 64 -20.90 -21.03 -3.45
CA LEU A 64 -19.66 -21.80 -3.60
C LEU A 64 -19.46 -22.72 -2.38
N GLY A 65 -18.71 -23.81 -2.58
CA GLY A 65 -18.31 -24.68 -1.49
C GLY A 65 -17.42 -23.97 -0.47
N ASN A 66 -17.51 -24.38 0.81
CA ASN A 66 -16.73 -23.77 1.89
C ASN A 66 -15.21 -23.83 1.61
N ALA A 67 -14.71 -24.95 1.08
CA ALA A 67 -13.30 -25.12 0.71
C ALA A 67 -12.87 -24.12 -0.37
N THR A 68 -13.60 -24.06 -1.49
CA THR A 68 -13.31 -23.12 -2.60
C THR A 68 -13.39 -21.66 -2.16
N SER A 69 -14.34 -21.34 -1.28
CA SER A 69 -14.51 -20.00 -0.72
C SER A 69 -13.31 -19.61 0.15
N ALA A 70 -12.89 -20.48 1.07
CA ALA A 70 -11.71 -20.25 1.93
C ALA A 70 -10.42 -20.09 1.10
N THR A 71 -10.23 -20.92 0.06
CA THR A 71 -9.09 -20.78 -0.86
C THR A 71 -9.15 -19.46 -1.62
N THR A 72 -10.33 -19.04 -2.09
CA THR A 72 -10.50 -17.75 -2.79
C THR A 72 -10.11 -16.57 -1.90
N VAL A 73 -10.58 -16.55 -0.65
CA VAL A 73 -10.26 -15.45 0.29
C VAL A 73 -8.77 -15.45 0.65
N THR A 74 -8.19 -16.63 0.92
CA THR A 74 -6.76 -16.75 1.21
C THR A 74 -5.91 -16.30 0.01
N ASN A 75 -6.31 -16.66 -1.22
CA ASN A 75 -5.65 -16.21 -2.44
C ASN A 75 -5.77 -14.69 -2.61
N PHE A 76 -6.95 -14.11 -2.39
CA PHE A 76 -7.15 -12.66 -2.43
C PHE A 76 -6.21 -11.93 -1.45
N LEU A 77 -6.14 -12.38 -0.20
CA LEU A 77 -5.25 -11.82 0.81
C LEU A 77 -3.77 -12.01 0.43
N GLY A 78 -3.38 -13.21 0.03
CA GLY A 78 -2.01 -13.53 -0.39
C GLY A 78 -1.56 -12.68 -1.59
N THR A 79 -2.42 -12.56 -2.60
CA THR A 79 -2.18 -11.70 -3.76
C THR A 79 -2.04 -10.24 -3.35
N SER A 80 -2.87 -9.73 -2.44
CA SER A 80 -2.76 -8.35 -1.92
C SER A 80 -1.40 -8.09 -1.26
N PHE A 81 -0.89 -9.02 -0.46
CA PHE A 81 0.44 -8.90 0.15
C PHE A 81 1.58 -9.00 -0.86
N MET A 82 1.49 -9.88 -1.86
CA MET A 82 2.49 -9.95 -2.94
C MET A 82 2.51 -8.67 -3.78
N LEU A 83 1.33 -8.13 -4.09
CA LEU A 83 1.19 -6.86 -4.80
C LEU A 83 1.65 -5.67 -3.95
N CYS A 84 1.60 -5.77 -2.62
CA CYS A 84 2.20 -4.76 -1.74
C CYS A 84 3.72 -4.69 -1.90
N LEU A 85 4.39 -5.83 -2.00
CA LEU A 85 5.83 -5.87 -2.25
C LEU A 85 6.17 -5.25 -3.61
N LEU A 86 5.41 -5.62 -4.65
CA LEU A 86 5.57 -5.05 -5.99
C LEU A 86 5.28 -3.53 -6.00
N GLY A 87 4.25 -3.09 -5.29
CA GLY A 87 3.87 -1.69 -5.16
C GLY A 87 4.99 -0.84 -4.56
N GLY A 88 5.64 -1.35 -3.51
CA GLY A 88 6.79 -0.66 -2.89
C GLY A 88 7.98 -0.57 -3.85
N PHE A 89 8.26 -1.64 -4.60
CA PHE A 89 9.27 -1.61 -5.65
C PHE A 89 8.98 -0.55 -6.73
N ILE A 90 7.72 -0.48 -7.20
CA ILE A 90 7.30 0.51 -8.20
C ILE A 90 7.42 1.95 -7.64
N ALA A 91 7.02 2.16 -6.38
CA ALA A 91 7.10 3.44 -5.71
C ALA A 91 8.54 3.95 -5.58
N ASP A 92 9.44 3.08 -5.15
CA ASP A 92 10.83 3.46 -4.89
C ASP A 92 11.67 3.60 -6.18
N THR A 93 11.23 2.98 -7.29
CA THR A 93 12.02 2.92 -8.53
C THR A 93 11.51 3.83 -9.65
N PHE A 94 10.19 3.96 -9.82
CA PHE A 94 9.60 4.61 -11.00
C PHE A 94 8.67 5.79 -10.67
N LEU A 95 7.65 5.56 -9.82
CA LEU A 95 6.54 6.51 -9.66
C LEU A 95 6.74 7.51 -8.51
N GLY A 96 7.52 7.16 -7.49
CA GLY A 96 7.51 7.88 -6.22
C GLY A 96 6.30 7.51 -5.37
N ARG A 97 6.39 7.79 -4.06
CA ARG A 97 5.38 7.37 -3.07
C ARG A 97 4.02 8.03 -3.28
N TYR A 98 4.00 9.34 -3.56
CA TYR A 98 2.75 10.08 -3.77
C TYR A 98 1.93 9.57 -4.98
N LEU A 99 2.56 9.45 -6.15
CA LEU A 99 1.86 8.99 -7.35
C LEU A 99 1.41 7.54 -7.21
N THR A 100 2.22 6.71 -6.55
CA THR A 100 1.83 5.34 -6.21
C THR A 100 0.55 5.33 -5.38
N ILE A 101 0.51 6.08 -4.27
CA ILE A 101 -0.70 6.14 -3.43
C ILE A 101 -1.91 6.61 -4.25
N GLY A 102 -1.79 7.68 -5.04
CA GLY A 102 -2.92 8.22 -5.82
C GLY A 102 -3.44 7.24 -6.90
N ILE A 103 -2.54 6.60 -7.64
CA ILE A 103 -2.89 5.64 -8.70
C ILE A 103 -3.48 4.36 -8.09
N PHE A 104 -2.86 3.82 -7.05
CA PHE A 104 -3.34 2.59 -6.45
C PHE A 104 -4.61 2.80 -5.62
N ALA A 105 -4.81 3.97 -5.01
CA ALA A 105 -6.08 4.34 -4.38
C ALA A 105 -7.23 4.46 -5.39
N THR A 106 -6.98 5.00 -6.59
CA THR A 106 -8.00 5.04 -7.67
C THR A 106 -8.32 3.64 -8.20
N VAL A 107 -7.31 2.77 -8.34
CA VAL A 107 -7.51 1.36 -8.68
C VAL A 107 -8.32 0.63 -7.59
N GLN A 108 -8.01 0.88 -6.31
CA GLN A 108 -8.76 0.33 -5.18
C GLN A 108 -10.21 0.79 -5.19
N ALA A 109 -10.44 2.10 -5.37
CA ALA A 109 -11.79 2.68 -5.45
C ALA A 109 -12.60 2.01 -6.57
N THR A 110 -11.98 1.81 -7.74
CA THR A 110 -12.60 1.12 -8.86
C THR A 110 -12.94 -0.33 -8.52
N GLY A 111 -12.00 -1.08 -7.93
CA GLY A 111 -12.22 -2.47 -7.54
C GLY A 111 -13.37 -2.64 -6.54
N VAL A 112 -13.42 -1.80 -5.51
CA VAL A 112 -14.48 -1.84 -4.48
C VAL A 112 -15.81 -1.37 -5.05
N THR A 113 -15.79 -0.41 -5.99
CA THR A 113 -17.02 0.03 -6.69
C THR A 113 -17.58 -1.08 -7.57
N VAL A 114 -16.74 -1.78 -8.33
CA VAL A 114 -17.18 -2.94 -9.13
C VAL A 114 -17.71 -4.05 -8.24
N LEU A 115 -17.09 -4.30 -7.08
CA LEU A 115 -17.58 -5.24 -6.07
C LEU A 115 -18.96 -4.83 -5.51
N THR A 116 -19.18 -3.54 -5.30
CA THR A 116 -20.48 -3.01 -4.83
C THR A 116 -21.55 -3.14 -5.92
N ILE A 117 -21.20 -2.85 -7.17
CA ILE A 117 -22.12 -2.99 -8.30
C ILE A 117 -22.51 -4.46 -8.49
N SER A 118 -21.59 -5.41 -8.29
CA SER A 118 -21.89 -6.84 -8.40
C SER A 118 -22.86 -7.35 -7.32
N THR A 119 -22.92 -6.71 -6.15
CA THR A 119 -23.92 -7.04 -5.12
C THR A 119 -25.29 -6.41 -5.38
N ILE A 120 -25.33 -5.24 -6.03
CA ILE A 120 -26.57 -4.50 -6.34
C ILE A 120 -27.30 -5.11 -7.53
N ILE A 121 -26.60 -5.42 -8.63
CA ILE A 121 -27.23 -5.87 -9.88
C ILE A 121 -27.71 -7.32 -9.74
N PRO A 122 -29.03 -7.60 -9.83
CA PRO A 122 -29.55 -8.95 -9.66
C PRO A 122 -29.03 -9.96 -10.68
N SER A 123 -28.71 -9.51 -11.91
CA SER A 123 -28.14 -10.36 -12.96
C SER A 123 -26.70 -10.80 -12.69
N LEU A 124 -25.98 -10.10 -11.81
CA LEU A 124 -24.59 -10.40 -11.44
C LEU A 124 -24.46 -11.33 -10.22
N ARG A 125 -25.58 -11.79 -9.67
CA ARG A 125 -25.63 -12.78 -8.58
C ARG A 125 -26.59 -13.92 -8.92
N PRO A 126 -26.37 -15.14 -8.42
CA PRO A 126 -27.34 -16.21 -8.59
C PRO A 126 -28.64 -15.88 -7.83
N PRO A 127 -29.77 -16.50 -8.21
CA PRO A 127 -31.05 -16.29 -7.53
C PRO A 127 -30.94 -16.64 -6.05
N ARG A 128 -31.61 -15.86 -5.19
CA ARG A 128 -31.57 -16.07 -3.73
C ARG A 128 -32.10 -17.47 -3.40
N CYS A 129 -31.31 -18.22 -2.64
CA CYS A 129 -31.64 -19.57 -2.21
C CYS A 129 -31.31 -19.71 -0.72
N THR A 130 -32.27 -20.17 0.08
CA THR A 130 -32.05 -20.50 1.49
C THR A 130 -31.80 -21.99 1.61
N ARG A 131 -30.66 -22.38 2.19
CA ARG A 131 -30.25 -23.80 2.36
C ARG A 131 -31.24 -24.65 3.19
N ASP A 132 -32.22 -24.03 3.85
CA ASP A 132 -33.25 -24.71 4.66
C ASP A 132 -34.37 -25.38 3.84
N ASN A 133 -34.56 -24.99 2.58
CA ASN A 133 -35.51 -25.65 1.70
C ASN A 133 -34.75 -26.62 0.80
N ALA A 134 -35.28 -27.82 0.58
CA ALA A 134 -34.70 -28.95 -0.17
C ALA A 134 -34.42 -28.69 -1.68
N ILE A 135 -34.08 -27.45 -2.05
CA ILE A 135 -33.75 -26.98 -3.39
C ILE A 135 -32.23 -26.88 -3.49
N ILE A 136 -31.65 -27.58 -4.46
CA ILE A 136 -30.23 -27.47 -4.79
C ILE A 136 -29.97 -26.04 -5.31
N CYS A 137 -29.31 -25.20 -4.51
CA CYS A 137 -28.97 -23.85 -4.91
C CYS A 137 -28.03 -23.87 -6.13
N THR A 138 -28.35 -23.08 -7.15
CA THR A 138 -27.51 -22.98 -8.35
C THR A 138 -26.26 -22.17 -8.04
N PRO A 139 -25.04 -22.69 -8.32
CA PRO A 139 -23.81 -21.95 -8.15
C PRO A 139 -23.75 -20.74 -9.09
N ALA A 140 -22.93 -19.75 -8.73
CA ALA A 140 -22.69 -18.57 -9.56
C ALA A 140 -22.26 -18.95 -10.99
N SER A 141 -22.81 -18.23 -11.98
CA SER A 141 -22.43 -18.38 -13.38
C SER A 141 -21.00 -17.89 -13.62
N GLY A 142 -20.34 -18.40 -14.67
CA GLY A 142 -18.98 -18.01 -15.03
C GLY A 142 -18.81 -16.49 -15.15
N ILE A 143 -19.77 -15.78 -15.74
CA ILE A 143 -19.73 -14.31 -15.90
C ILE A 143 -19.77 -13.60 -14.53
N GLN A 144 -20.62 -14.08 -13.61
CA GLN A 144 -20.78 -13.52 -12.27
C GLN A 144 -19.47 -13.68 -11.47
N LEU A 145 -18.85 -14.85 -11.60
CA LEU A 145 -17.60 -15.17 -10.96
C LEU A 145 -16.42 -14.39 -11.56
N THR A 146 -16.38 -14.18 -12.88
CA THR A 146 -15.37 -13.34 -13.54
C THR A 146 -15.43 -11.90 -13.06
N VAL A 147 -16.63 -11.29 -12.98
CA VAL A 147 -16.78 -9.92 -12.47
C VAL A 147 -16.34 -9.84 -11.01
N LEU A 148 -16.69 -10.83 -10.19
CA LEU A 148 -16.26 -10.90 -8.81
C LEU A 148 -14.74 -10.99 -8.66
N TYR A 149 -14.08 -11.90 -9.40
CA TYR A 149 -12.63 -12.05 -9.35
C TYR A 149 -11.91 -10.80 -9.87
N LEU A 150 -12.43 -10.17 -10.92
CA LEU A 150 -11.91 -8.90 -11.41
C LEU A 150 -11.98 -7.83 -10.31
N ALA A 151 -13.13 -7.70 -9.63
CA ALA A 151 -13.32 -6.75 -8.54
C ALA A 151 -12.36 -7.02 -7.36
N LEU A 152 -12.24 -8.29 -6.96
CA LEU A 152 -11.34 -8.70 -5.87
C LEU A 152 -9.87 -8.45 -6.22
N TYR A 153 -9.42 -8.80 -7.43
CA TYR A 153 -8.03 -8.58 -7.81
C TYR A 153 -7.69 -7.11 -8.07
N LEU A 154 -8.62 -6.30 -8.58
CA LEU A 154 -8.44 -4.84 -8.63
C LEU A 154 -8.35 -4.25 -7.22
N THR A 155 -9.19 -4.71 -6.30
CA THR A 155 -9.13 -4.29 -4.88
C THR A 155 -7.80 -4.70 -4.26
N ALA A 156 -7.34 -5.93 -4.47
CA ALA A 156 -6.05 -6.42 -3.97
C ALA A 156 -4.87 -5.62 -4.53
N LEU A 157 -4.90 -5.31 -5.82
CA LEU A 157 -3.88 -4.49 -6.49
C LEU A 157 -3.81 -3.09 -5.87
N GLY A 158 -4.96 -2.43 -5.73
CA GLY A 158 -5.06 -1.11 -5.13
C GLY A 158 -4.62 -1.08 -3.67
N THR A 159 -5.11 -2.01 -2.84
CA THR A 159 -4.72 -2.16 -1.44
C THR A 159 -3.21 -2.37 -1.30
N GLY A 160 -2.63 -3.27 -2.10
CA GLY A 160 -1.20 -3.56 -2.05
C GLY A 160 -0.35 -2.33 -2.35
N GLY A 161 -0.62 -1.66 -3.46
CA GLY A 161 0.14 -0.47 -3.86
C GLY A 161 0.02 0.68 -2.87
N LEU A 162 -1.18 0.96 -2.35
CA LEU A 162 -1.41 1.99 -1.34
C LEU A 162 -0.64 1.69 -0.05
N LYS A 163 -0.82 0.47 0.50
CA LYS A 163 -0.22 0.03 1.76
C LYS A 163 1.31 0.09 1.74
N SER A 164 1.92 -0.16 0.59
CA SER A 164 3.37 -0.14 0.42
C SER A 164 4.01 1.24 0.66
N SER A 165 3.26 2.31 0.39
CA SER A 165 3.83 3.66 0.24
C SER A 165 3.28 4.68 1.24
N VAL A 166 2.08 4.45 1.77
CA VAL A 166 1.35 5.41 2.63
C VAL A 166 2.07 5.72 3.93
N SER A 167 2.63 4.72 4.62
CA SER A 167 3.36 4.91 5.87
C SER A 167 4.66 5.68 5.64
N GLY A 168 5.40 5.33 4.57
CA GLY A 168 6.59 6.04 4.15
C GLY A 168 6.30 7.50 3.82
N PHE A 169 5.26 7.75 3.01
CA PHE A 169 4.86 9.11 2.63
C PHE A 169 4.36 9.95 3.83
N GLY A 170 3.67 9.32 4.78
CA GLY A 170 3.28 9.97 6.03
C GLY A 170 4.48 10.41 6.87
N SER A 171 5.48 9.54 7.01
CA SER A 171 6.74 9.88 7.71
C SER A 171 7.55 10.95 6.97
N ASP A 172 7.44 11.01 5.63
CA ASP A 172 8.12 12.03 4.82
C ASP A 172 7.61 13.45 5.06
N GLN A 173 6.50 13.62 5.77
CA GLN A 173 5.97 14.93 6.15
C GLN A 173 6.73 15.57 7.32
N PHE A 174 7.65 14.84 7.95
CA PHE A 174 8.49 15.27 9.05
C PHE A 174 9.98 15.16 8.69
N ASP A 175 10.79 16.10 9.17
CA ASP A 175 12.24 16.12 9.06
C ASP A 175 12.88 15.41 10.27
N ASP A 176 13.63 14.35 10.00
CA ASP A 176 14.33 13.57 11.03
C ASP A 176 15.56 14.30 11.62
N SER A 177 16.03 15.35 10.94
CA SER A 177 17.17 16.17 11.39
C SER A 177 16.78 17.15 12.49
N ASP A 178 15.49 17.45 12.63
CA ASP A 178 14.95 18.39 13.62
C ASP A 178 14.38 17.64 14.82
N PRO A 179 14.88 17.84 16.05
CA PRO A 179 14.39 17.13 17.24
C PRO A 179 12.88 17.29 17.47
N GLU A 180 12.31 18.46 17.14
CA GLU A 180 10.89 18.73 17.32
C GLU A 180 10.03 17.96 16.32
N GLU A 181 10.31 18.06 15.02
CA GLU A 181 9.59 17.31 13.99
C GLU A 181 9.79 15.79 14.13
N LYS A 182 10.94 15.33 14.62
CA LYS A 182 11.20 13.92 14.95
C LYS A 182 10.30 13.41 16.08
N SER A 183 10.08 14.22 17.11
CA SER A 183 9.12 13.90 18.17
C SER A 183 7.69 13.83 17.62
N GLN A 184 7.30 14.78 16.76
CA GLN A 184 6.00 14.78 16.09
C GLN A 184 5.81 13.57 15.17
N MET A 185 6.85 13.14 14.45
CA MET A 185 6.84 11.90 13.65
C MET A 185 6.56 10.67 14.51
N THR A 186 7.10 10.62 15.73
CA THR A 186 6.86 9.52 16.66
C THR A 186 5.39 9.51 17.12
N ASN A 187 4.85 10.69 17.45
CA ASN A 187 3.42 10.85 17.74
C ASN A 187 2.53 10.49 16.54
N PHE A 188 2.99 10.75 15.31
CA PHE A 188 2.28 10.35 14.09
C PHE A 188 2.13 8.83 14.04
N PHE A 189 3.19 8.07 14.28
CA PHE A 189 3.10 6.61 14.30
C PHE A 189 2.23 6.08 15.45
N ASN A 190 2.24 6.72 16.62
CA ASN A 190 1.34 6.36 17.71
C ASN A 190 -0.13 6.50 17.29
N TRP A 191 -0.49 7.64 16.68
CA TRP A 191 -1.84 7.86 16.15
C TRP A 191 -2.17 6.96 14.96
N PHE A 192 -1.20 6.69 14.08
CA PHE A 192 -1.33 5.76 12.96
C PHE A 192 -1.77 4.39 13.44
N PHE A 193 -1.07 3.80 14.41
CA PHE A 193 -1.44 2.49 14.96
C PHE A 193 -2.76 2.54 15.74
N PHE A 194 -3.04 3.63 16.46
CA PHE A 194 -4.31 3.79 17.15
C PHE A 194 -5.50 3.75 16.18
N PHE A 195 -5.46 4.53 15.09
CA PHE A 195 -6.52 4.53 14.08
C PHE A 195 -6.62 3.21 13.30
N ILE A 196 -5.50 2.52 13.06
CA ILE A 196 -5.52 1.16 12.49
C ILE A 196 -6.32 0.21 13.37
N ASN A 197 -6.07 0.22 14.69
CA ASN A 197 -6.76 -0.67 15.62
C ASN A 197 -8.25 -0.34 15.73
N ILE A 198 -8.61 0.94 15.82
CA ILE A 198 -10.02 1.37 15.83
C ILE A 198 -10.71 1.01 14.51
N GLY A 199 -10.08 1.30 13.37
CA GLY A 199 -10.61 0.95 12.05
C GLY A 199 -10.82 -0.56 11.91
N SER A 200 -9.90 -1.36 12.43
CA SER A 200 -10.01 -2.83 12.47
C SER A 200 -11.18 -3.28 13.34
N LEU A 201 -11.33 -2.69 14.54
CA LEU A 201 -12.43 -3.01 15.45
C LEU A 201 -13.80 -2.66 14.83
N CYS A 202 -13.95 -1.44 14.30
CA CYS A 202 -15.17 -1.01 13.60
C CYS A 202 -15.47 -1.88 12.38
N SER A 203 -14.42 -2.30 11.65
CA SER A 203 -14.55 -3.19 10.51
C SER A 203 -15.15 -4.55 10.89
N VAL A 204 -14.60 -5.22 11.91
CA VAL A 204 -15.03 -6.59 12.25
C VAL A 204 -16.34 -6.63 13.07
N THR A 205 -16.80 -5.48 13.56
CA THR A 205 -18.04 -5.36 14.35
C THR A 205 -19.13 -4.66 13.55
N ILE A 206 -19.07 -3.33 13.44
CA ILE A 206 -20.10 -2.48 12.83
C ILE A 206 -20.26 -2.81 11.35
N LEU A 207 -19.17 -2.88 10.60
CA LEU A 207 -19.24 -3.06 9.16
C LEU A 207 -19.69 -4.48 8.77
N VAL A 208 -19.22 -5.51 9.50
CA VAL A 208 -19.75 -6.89 9.38
C VAL A 208 -21.24 -6.93 9.72
N TYR A 209 -21.66 -6.28 10.80
CA TYR A 209 -23.08 -6.20 11.17
C TYR A 209 -23.94 -5.60 10.05
N ILE A 210 -23.50 -4.50 9.44
CA ILE A 210 -24.20 -3.88 8.30
C ILE A 210 -24.28 -4.84 7.12
N GLN A 211 -23.17 -5.50 6.78
CA GLN A 211 -23.09 -6.44 5.67
C GLN A 211 -24.03 -7.64 5.84
N ASP A 212 -24.16 -8.16 7.07
CA ASP A 212 -24.96 -9.36 7.35
C ASP A 212 -26.44 -9.05 7.59
N ASN A 213 -26.76 -7.93 8.26
CA ASN A 213 -28.13 -7.62 8.67
C ASN A 213 -28.84 -6.62 7.75
N LEU A 214 -28.14 -5.63 7.22
CA LEU A 214 -28.73 -4.60 6.35
C LEU A 214 -28.52 -4.89 4.86
N GLY A 215 -27.52 -5.71 4.53
CA GLY A 215 -27.23 -6.16 3.19
C GLY A 215 -25.82 -5.81 2.73
N ARG A 216 -25.32 -6.61 1.79
CA ARG A 216 -23.95 -6.52 1.26
C ARG A 216 -23.75 -5.30 0.38
N GLU A 217 -24.80 -4.84 -0.28
CA GLU A 217 -24.85 -3.59 -1.03
C GLU A 217 -24.47 -2.38 -0.16
N TRP A 218 -25.00 -2.29 1.06
CA TRP A 218 -24.71 -1.19 1.99
C TRP A 218 -23.30 -1.28 2.55
N GLY A 219 -22.90 -2.48 2.95
CA GLY A 219 -21.56 -2.70 3.51
C GLY A 219 -20.44 -2.37 2.52
N TYR A 220 -20.48 -2.93 1.31
CA TYR A 220 -19.48 -2.62 0.28
C TYR A 220 -19.63 -1.20 -0.27
N GLY A 221 -20.85 -0.65 -0.31
CA GLY A 221 -21.08 0.76 -0.67
C GLY A 221 -20.42 1.74 0.31
N ILE A 222 -20.51 1.48 1.62
CA ILE A 222 -19.80 2.26 2.64
C ILE A 222 -18.28 2.17 2.43
N CYS A 223 -17.75 0.98 2.14
CA CYS A 223 -16.34 0.81 1.79
C CYS A 223 -15.94 1.62 0.55
N ALA A 224 -16.73 1.57 -0.52
CA ALA A 224 -16.47 2.33 -1.74
C ALA A 224 -16.43 3.84 -1.47
N CYS A 225 -17.44 4.35 -0.76
CA CYS A 225 -17.50 5.74 -0.34
C CYS A 225 -16.31 6.14 0.54
N ALA A 226 -15.91 5.30 1.51
CA ALA A 226 -14.77 5.56 2.39
C ALA A 226 -13.46 5.71 1.61
N ILE A 227 -13.17 4.82 0.65
CA ILE A 227 -11.97 4.92 -0.18
C ILE A 227 -12.01 6.16 -1.08
N VAL A 228 -13.16 6.48 -1.68
CA VAL A 228 -13.31 7.69 -2.51
C VAL A 228 -13.11 8.95 -1.68
N ILE A 229 -13.71 9.03 -0.49
CA ILE A 229 -13.50 10.16 0.44
C ILE A 229 -12.03 10.24 0.84
N GLY A 230 -11.40 9.12 1.20
CA GLY A 230 -9.97 9.07 1.51
C GLY A 230 -9.13 9.61 0.36
N LEU A 231 -9.39 9.17 -0.87
CA LEU A 231 -8.70 9.64 -2.06
C LEU A 231 -8.88 11.15 -2.28
N VAL A 232 -10.10 11.69 -2.13
CA VAL A 232 -10.36 13.13 -2.26
C VAL A 232 -9.60 13.91 -1.19
N VAL A 233 -9.61 13.44 0.06
CA VAL A 233 -8.86 14.02 1.17
C VAL A 233 -7.36 14.02 0.84
N PHE A 234 -6.81 12.90 0.38
CA PHE A 234 -5.41 12.79 -0.04
C PHE A 234 -5.05 13.81 -1.12
N LEU A 235 -5.82 13.85 -2.21
CA LEU A 235 -5.56 14.75 -3.35
C LEU A 235 -5.79 16.23 -2.99
N SER A 236 -6.65 16.54 -2.02
CA SER A 236 -6.79 17.92 -1.54
C SER A 236 -5.55 18.42 -0.78
N GLY A 237 -4.75 17.49 -0.23
CA GLY A 237 -3.53 17.78 0.51
C GLY A 237 -2.29 18.03 -0.36
N THR A 238 -2.36 17.79 -1.67
CA THR A 238 -1.18 17.80 -2.58
C THR A 238 -0.33 19.05 -2.48
N LYS A 239 -0.94 20.24 -2.32
CA LYS A 239 -0.20 21.51 -2.23
C LYS A 239 0.59 21.66 -0.93
N ARG A 240 0.26 20.87 0.10
CA ARG A 240 0.87 20.91 1.43
C ARG A 240 1.90 19.81 1.66
N TYR A 241 1.92 18.78 0.82
CA TYR A 241 2.82 17.64 1.02
C TYR A 241 4.28 17.95 0.71
N ARG A 242 5.18 17.29 1.44
CA ARG A 242 6.61 17.18 1.13
C ARG A 242 6.86 15.94 0.28
N PHE A 243 7.58 16.12 -0.83
CA PHE A 243 7.92 15.06 -1.77
C PHE A 243 9.40 14.73 -1.66
N LYS A 244 9.75 13.53 -1.21
CA LYS A 244 11.16 13.09 -1.18
C LYS A 244 11.60 12.48 -2.50
N LYS A 245 12.91 12.55 -2.75
CA LYS A 245 13.55 11.91 -3.92
C LYS A 245 13.42 10.40 -3.85
N LEU A 246 13.29 9.76 -5.01
CA LEU A 246 13.35 8.30 -5.13
C LEU A 246 14.73 7.80 -4.65
N VAL A 247 14.72 6.93 -3.65
CA VAL A 247 15.95 6.36 -3.05
C VAL A 247 16.41 5.11 -3.79
N GLY A 248 15.57 4.56 -4.68
CA GLY A 248 15.77 3.29 -5.36
C GLY A 248 15.45 2.10 -4.45
N SER A 249 15.03 0.98 -5.04
CA SER A 249 14.70 -0.22 -4.28
C SER A 249 15.93 -1.10 -4.01
N PRO A 250 16.20 -1.53 -2.76
CA PRO A 250 17.25 -2.51 -2.46
C PRO A 250 17.13 -3.82 -3.25
N LEU A 251 15.92 -4.18 -3.69
CA LEU A 251 15.67 -5.37 -4.52
C LEU A 251 16.43 -5.31 -5.86
N THR A 252 16.64 -4.11 -6.41
CA THR A 252 17.45 -3.95 -7.64
C THR A 252 18.91 -4.36 -7.41
N GLN A 253 19.48 -4.03 -6.24
CA GLN A 253 20.85 -4.39 -5.88
C GLN A 253 20.96 -5.90 -5.68
N ILE A 254 20.00 -6.51 -4.98
CA ILE A 254 19.93 -7.96 -4.77
C ILE A 254 19.85 -8.69 -6.12
N ALA A 255 18.92 -8.28 -6.99
CA ALA A 255 18.76 -8.89 -8.31
C ALA A 255 20.02 -8.73 -9.18
N ALA A 256 20.66 -7.55 -9.15
CA ALA A 256 21.90 -7.31 -9.89
C ALA A 256 23.03 -8.24 -9.43
N VAL A 257 23.19 -8.45 -8.12
CA VAL A 257 24.18 -9.39 -7.56
C VAL A 257 23.87 -10.83 -7.98
N PHE A 258 22.62 -11.29 -7.87
CA PHE A 258 22.23 -12.64 -8.30
C PHE A 258 22.48 -12.87 -9.79
N VAL A 259 22.08 -11.93 -10.65
CA VAL A 259 22.28 -12.01 -12.10
C VAL A 259 23.77 -11.98 -12.44
N ALA A 260 24.54 -11.11 -11.79
CA ALA A 260 25.98 -11.01 -12.00
C ALA A 260 26.70 -12.29 -11.57
N ALA A 261 26.37 -12.85 -10.40
CA ALA A 261 26.91 -14.11 -9.91
C ALA A 261 26.57 -15.28 -10.85
N TRP A 262 25.31 -15.36 -11.31
CA TRP A 262 24.90 -16.41 -12.24
C TRP A 262 25.61 -16.32 -13.59
N LYS A 263 25.74 -15.11 -14.15
CA LYS A 263 26.47 -14.89 -15.40
C LYS A 263 27.97 -15.20 -15.27
N LYS A 264 28.55 -14.93 -14.10
CA LYS A 264 29.98 -15.13 -13.83
C LYS A 264 30.32 -16.48 -13.18
N LYS A 265 29.35 -17.42 -13.11
CA LYS A 265 29.54 -18.72 -12.44
C LYS A 265 30.64 -19.61 -13.04
N HIS A 266 31.07 -19.32 -14.26
CA HIS A 266 32.12 -20.06 -14.97
C HIS A 266 33.44 -19.28 -15.09
N LEU A 267 33.54 -18.08 -14.49
CA LEU A 267 34.82 -17.39 -14.41
C LEU A 267 35.67 -17.99 -13.30
N GLU A 268 36.95 -18.18 -13.58
CA GLU A 268 37.94 -18.54 -12.57
C GLU A 268 38.10 -17.37 -11.59
N LEU A 269 38.14 -17.67 -10.29
CA LEU A 269 38.36 -16.64 -9.29
C LEU A 269 39.79 -16.09 -9.42
N PRO A 270 39.97 -14.75 -9.40
CA PRO A 270 41.30 -14.17 -9.32
C PRO A 270 41.99 -14.64 -8.02
N LEU A 271 43.28 -14.94 -8.13
CA LEU A 271 44.13 -15.40 -7.01
C LEU A 271 44.29 -14.36 -5.89
N ASP A 272 44.06 -13.08 -6.20
CA ASP A 272 44.16 -11.97 -5.26
C ASP A 272 42.76 -11.39 -4.96
N PRO A 273 42.26 -11.51 -3.71
CA PRO A 273 40.96 -10.97 -3.29
C PRO A 273 40.84 -9.45 -3.46
N SER A 274 41.96 -8.72 -3.56
CA SER A 274 41.97 -7.27 -3.78
C SER A 274 41.51 -6.85 -5.18
N LEU A 275 41.45 -7.78 -6.14
CA LEU A 275 40.94 -7.55 -7.50
C LEU A 275 39.41 -7.71 -7.60
N LEU A 276 38.73 -8.09 -6.51
CA LEU A 276 37.27 -8.14 -6.46
C LEU A 276 36.70 -6.73 -6.37
N PHE A 277 35.77 -6.42 -7.28
CA PHE A 277 35.17 -5.10 -7.39
C PHE A 277 34.28 -4.79 -6.17
N ASN A 278 34.68 -3.81 -5.35
CA ASN A 278 33.80 -3.26 -4.32
C ASN A 278 32.89 -2.20 -4.95
N ILE A 279 31.58 -2.39 -4.81
CA ILE A 279 30.56 -1.48 -5.36
C ILE A 279 30.72 -0.05 -4.81
N ASP A 280 31.35 0.11 -3.64
CA ASP A 280 31.65 1.41 -3.04
C ASP A 280 32.73 2.21 -3.79
N ASP A 281 33.70 1.56 -4.44
CA ASP A 281 34.78 2.24 -5.17
C ASP A 281 34.25 2.91 -6.46
N ALA A 282 33.14 2.42 -6.99
CA ALA A 282 32.42 3.05 -8.10
C ALA A 282 31.52 4.21 -7.66
N ALA A 283 31.09 4.23 -6.39
CA ALA A 283 30.21 5.25 -5.84
C ALA A 283 30.96 6.49 -5.34
N GLU A 284 32.29 6.44 -5.18
CA GLU A 284 33.09 7.63 -4.82
C GLU A 284 33.03 8.75 -5.87
N GLY A 285 32.61 8.46 -7.11
CA GLY A 285 32.31 9.48 -8.12
C GLY A 285 30.96 10.21 -7.93
N LEU A 286 30.06 9.69 -7.10
CA LEU A 286 28.70 10.22 -6.90
C LEU A 286 28.37 10.24 -5.39
N LYS A 287 28.64 11.38 -4.75
CA LYS A 287 28.35 11.68 -3.33
C LYS A 287 26.95 11.20 -2.91
N MET A 288 26.87 10.02 -2.30
CA MET A 288 25.70 9.51 -1.58
C MET A 288 26.15 8.99 -0.20
N LYS A 289 25.32 9.23 0.82
CA LYS A 289 25.61 8.99 2.25
C LYS A 289 26.19 7.58 2.50
N LYS A 290 27.28 7.52 3.28
CA LYS A 290 27.92 6.27 3.74
C LYS A 290 26.88 5.31 4.33
N LYS A 291 26.59 4.21 3.63
CA LYS A 291 25.85 3.07 4.20
C LYS A 291 26.75 2.37 5.23
N GLN A 292 26.17 1.95 6.36
CA GLN A 292 26.90 1.30 7.45
C GLN A 292 27.43 -0.07 6.99
N LYS A 293 28.76 -0.25 6.99
CA LYS A 293 29.42 -1.50 6.58
C LYS A 293 29.30 -2.54 7.70
N LEU A 294 28.91 -3.76 7.33
CA LEU A 294 29.11 -4.93 8.18
C LEU A 294 30.58 -5.34 8.09
N PRO A 295 31.26 -5.65 9.21
CA PRO A 295 32.65 -6.11 9.18
C PRO A 295 32.75 -7.46 8.44
N HIS A 296 33.81 -7.64 7.66
CA HIS A 296 34.11 -8.91 7.00
C HIS A 296 34.24 -10.02 8.05
N THR A 297 33.46 -11.08 7.91
CA THR A 297 33.60 -12.31 8.71
C THR A 297 34.70 -13.17 8.12
N LYS A 298 35.52 -13.80 8.98
CA LYS A 298 36.65 -14.67 8.57
C LYS A 298 36.23 -15.96 7.85
N GLN A 299 34.96 -16.12 7.50
CA GLN A 299 34.41 -17.36 6.96
C GLN A 299 34.12 -17.31 5.46
N PHE A 300 34.16 -16.13 4.82
CA PHE A 300 34.04 -15.97 3.36
C PHE A 300 34.83 -14.76 2.88
#